data_AF-A0A2E7UEA4-F1
#
_entry.id   AF-A0A2E7UEA4-F1
#
_cell.length_a   1.000
_cell.length_b   1.000
_cell.length_c   1.000
_cell.angle_alpha   90.00
_cell.angle_beta   90.00
_cell.angle_gamma   90.00
#
_symmetry.space_group_name_H-M   'P 1'
#
loop_
_entity.id
_entity.type
_entity.pdbx_description
1 polymer ?
#
loop_
_entity_poly.entity_id
_entity_poly.type
_entity_poly.pdbx_seq_one_letter_code
_entity_poly.pdbx_strand_id
1 'polypeptide(L)' 'MEAGQIVTLRNRIWHHEPIFKRNLMDDYSRVMQLLEWLCPVKHSWIKPHCKVPQIMRQKP' A
#
# COMPACT_ATOMS: atom_id res chain seq x y z
N MET A 1 -5.25 0.56 16.17
CA MET A 1 -5.42 -0.66 15.35
C MET A 1 -4.73 -0.44 14.01
N GLU A 2 -3.86 -1.36 13.58
CA GLU A 2 -3.05 -1.26 12.36
C GLU A 2 -3.89 -1.04 11.09
N ALA A 3 -5.11 -1.59 11.04
CA ALA A 3 -6.05 -1.39 9.94
C ALA A 3 -6.49 0.08 9.75
N GLY A 4 -6.49 0.89 10.82
CA GLY A 4 -6.94 2.29 10.76
C GLY A 4 -6.07 3.16 9.85
N GLN A 5 -4.76 2.93 9.85
CA GLN A 5 -3.82 3.66 8.98
C GLN A 5 -4.08 3.37 7.50
N ILE A 6 -4.44 2.14 7.16
CA ILE A 6 -4.74 1.72 5.78
C ILE A 6 -6.08 2.30 5.31
N VAL A 7 -7.09 2.37 6.20
CA VAL A 7 -8.35 3.05 5.89
C VAL A 7 -8.12 4.53 5.61
N THR A 8 -7.32 5.22 6.44
CA THR A 8 -6.95 6.61 6.20
C THR A 8 -6.22 6.77 4.88
N LEU A 9 -5.22 5.93 4.58
CA LEU A 9 -4.50 5.97 3.31
C LEU A 9 -5.45 5.82 2.12
N ARG A 10 -6.33 4.81 2.14
CA ARG A 10 -7.32 4.59 1.08
C ARG A 10 -8.22 5.80 0.89
N ASN A 11 -8.71 6.38 1.98
CA ASN A 11 -9.57 7.55 1.94
C ASN A 11 -8.83 8.74 1.31
N ARG A 12 -7.59 9.02 1.72
CA ARG A 12 -6.79 10.10 1.13
C ARG A 12 -6.58 9.90 -0.38
N ILE A 13 -6.28 8.68 -0.81
CA ILE A 13 -6.13 8.35 -2.25
C ILE A 13 -7.44 8.61 -3.00
N TRP A 14 -8.58 8.15 -2.45
CA TRP A 14 -9.90 8.36 -3.06
C TRP A 14 -10.29 9.84 -3.13
N HIS A 15 -9.98 10.61 -2.08
CA HIS A 15 -10.21 12.05 -2.03
C HIS A 15 -9.15 12.87 -2.78
N HIS A 16 -8.17 12.23 -3.42
CA HIS A 16 -7.01 12.88 -4.04
C HIS A 16 -6.27 13.84 -3.10
N GLU A 17 -6.24 13.54 -1.81
CA GLU A 17 -5.51 14.32 -0.82
C GLU A 17 -3.99 14.07 -0.92
N PRO A 18 -3.15 15.07 -0.65
CA PRO A 18 -1.70 14.90 -0.64
C PRO A 18 -1.22 13.83 0.34
N ILE A 19 -0.31 12.95 -0.07
CA ILE A 19 0.31 11.92 0.78
C ILE A 19 1.84 12.02 0.83
N PHE A 20 2.41 13.16 0.42
CA PHE A 20 3.86 13.38 0.27
C PHE A 20 4.68 13.15 1.55
N LYS A 21 4.07 13.32 2.73
CA LYS A 21 4.73 13.14 4.04
C LYS A 21 4.66 11.70 4.58
N ARG A 22 3.98 10.79 3.87
CA ARG A 22 3.83 9.39 4.30
C ARG A 22 4.99 8.54 3.79
N ASN A 23 5.36 7.53 4.57
CA ASN A 23 6.26 6.48 4.10
C ASN A 23 5.46 5.45 3.28
N LEU A 24 5.43 5.65 1.96
CA LEU A 24 4.64 4.81 1.05
C LEU A 24 5.14 3.36 0.96
N MET A 25 6.43 3.11 1.24
CA MET A 25 6.99 1.74 1.27
C MET A 25 6.54 0.98 2.53
N ASP A 26 6.44 1.67 3.65
CA ASP A 26 5.91 1.12 4.90
C ASP A 26 4.39 0.89 4.78
N ASP A 27 3.66 1.84 4.20
CA ASP A 27 2.25 1.67 3.85
C ASP A 27 2.01 0.47 2.92
N TYR A 28 2.82 0.32 1.86
CA TYR A 28 2.77 -0.84 0.98
C TYR A 28 2.97 -2.16 1.75
N SER A 29 3.98 -2.21 2.62
CA SER A 29 4.29 -3.41 3.41
C SER A 29 3.12 -3.83 4.31
N ARG A 30 2.49 -2.87 5.00
CA ARG A 30 1.29 -3.12 5.81
C ARG A 30 0.11 -3.61 4.97
N VAL A 31 -0.12 -3.02 3.79
CA VAL A 31 -1.20 -3.45 2.90
C VAL A 31 -0.97 -4.88 2.42
N MET A 32 0.26 -5.24 2.04
CA MET A 32 0.59 -6.60 1.62
C MET A 32 0.40 -7.61 2.76
N GLN A 33 0.78 -7.26 3.99
CA GLN A 33 0.55 -8.10 5.17
C GLN A 33 -0.94 -8.31 5.45
N LEU A 34 -1.77 -7.25 5.37
CA LEU A 34 -3.23 -7.41 5.49
C LEU A 34 -3.81 -8.29 4.38
N LEU A 35 -3.35 -8.11 3.14
CA LEU A 35 -3.80 -8.94 2.01
C LEU A 35 -3.43 -10.41 2.21
N GLU A 36 -2.25 -10.70 2.76
CA GLU A 36 -1.83 -12.05 3.09
C GLU A 36 -2.76 -12.69 4.13
N TRP A 37 -3.11 -11.97 5.19
CA TRP A 37 -4.07 -12.45 6.19
C TRP A 37 -5.48 -12.64 5.65
N LEU A 38 -5.95 -11.75 4.76
CA LEU A 38 -7.29 -11.81 4.19
C LEU A 38 -7.43 -12.87 3.11
N CYS A 39 -6.44 -12.98 2.23
CA CYS A 39 -6.48 -13.89 1.08
C CYS A 39 -5.06 -14.11 0.50
N PRO A 40 -4.38 -15.18 0.90
CA PRO A 40 -3.03 -15.50 0.40
C PRO A 40 -2.95 -15.58 -1.13
N VAL A 41 -4.00 -16.10 -1.80
CA VAL A 41 -4.09 -16.20 -3.26
C VAL A 41 -4.07 -14.83 -3.94
N LYS A 42 -4.81 -13.85 -3.40
CA LYS A 42 -4.80 -12.48 -3.90
C LYS A 42 -3.48 -11.80 -3.59
N HIS A 43 -2.92 -12.00 -2.40
CA HIS A 43 -1.60 -11.50 -2.04
C HIS A 43 -0.54 -11.96 -3.05
N SER A 44 -0.49 -13.27 -3.36
CA SER A 44 0.48 -13.82 -4.31
C SER A 44 0.28 -13.30 -5.74
N TRP A 45 -0.96 -13.03 -6.14
CA TRP A 45 -1.24 -12.42 -7.44
C TRP A 45 -0.86 -10.93 -7.47
N ILE A 46 -1.21 -10.16 -6.44
CA ILE A 46 -0.96 -8.71 -6.39
C ILE A 46 0.53 -8.40 -6.32
N LYS A 47 1.31 -9.14 -5.51
CA LYS A 47 2.72 -8.85 -5.23
C LYS A 47 3.57 -8.62 -6.49
N PRO A 48 3.60 -9.51 -7.49
CA PRO A 48 4.38 -9.28 -8.72
C PRO A 48 3.78 -8.22 -9.66
N HIS A 49 2.48 -7.93 -9.58
CA HIS A 49 1.80 -6.97 -10.45
C HIS A 49 1.80 -5.53 -9.90
N CYS A 50 2.11 -5.36 -8.61
CA CYS A 50 2.13 -4.04 -7.97
C CYS A 50 3.42 -3.28 -8.33
N LYS A 51 3.28 -2.11 -8.96
CA LYS A 51 4.40 -1.27 -9.37
C LYS A 51 4.92 -0.33 -8.27
N VAL A 52 4.24 -0.22 -7.12
CA VAL A 52 4.63 0.72 -6.04
C VAL A 52 6.10 0.57 -5.64
N PRO A 53 6.62 -0.64 -5.34
CA PRO A 53 8.03 -0.78 -4.97
C PRO A 53 8.99 -0.38 -6.09
N GLN A 54 8.62 -0.63 -7.35
CA GLN A 54 9.43 -0.25 -8.50
C GLN A 54 9.51 1.27 -8.65
N ILE A 55 8.36 1.94 -8.62
CA ILE A 55 8.26 3.40 -8.77
C ILE A 55 8.99 4.11 -7.63
N MET A 56 8.85 3.64 -6.39
CA MET A 56 9.53 4.25 -5.23
C MET A 56 11.06 4.17 -5.30
N ARG A 57 11.62 3.22 -6.07
CA ARG A 57 13.07 3.11 -6.31
C ARG A 57 13.56 4.00 -7.45
N GLN A 58 12.66 4.45 -8.32
CA GLN A 58 13.00 5.40 -9.37
C GLN A 58 13.12 6.77 -8.72
N LYS A 59 14.35 7.34 -8.71
CA LYS A 59 14.52 8.75 -8.37
C LYS A 59 13.91 9.62 -9.48
N PRO A 60 13.36 10.80 -9.15
CA PRO A 60 12.92 11.77 -10.15
C PRO A 60 14.04 12.13 -11.13
#